data_AF-A0AAW4KWQ6-F1
#
_entry.id   AF-A0AAW4KWQ6-F1
#
_cell.length_a   1.000
_cell.length_b   1.000
_cell.length_c   1.000
_cell.angle_alpha   90.00
_cell.angle_beta   90.00
_cell.angle_gamma   90.00
#
_symmetry.space_group_name_H-M   'P 1'
#
loop_
_entity.id
_entity.type
_entity.pdbx_description
1 polymer ?
#
loop_
_entity_poly.entity_id
_entity_poly.type
_entity_poly.pdbx_seq_one_letter_code
_entity_poly.pdbx_strand_id
1 'polypeptide(L)'
;AKSHGVPELFGLFTSYTVNVPQVDAAIDREKAKTHGVAISDIFDTLQVYLGSLYANDFNRFGRTYQVNVQAEQQFRQDSDQIGQLKVR
;
A
#
# COMPACT_ATOMS: atom_id res chain seq x y z
N ALA A 1 -27.13 0.16 13.46
CA ALA A 1 -27.74 -1.06 14.04
C ALA A 1 -28.88 -0.74 15.01
N LYS A 2 -28.69 0.11 16.03
CA LYS A 2 -29.76 0.52 16.97
C LYS A 2 -30.84 1.45 16.37
N SER A 3 -30.56 2.10 15.23
CA SER A 3 -31.47 3.02 14.55
C SER A 3 -32.72 2.35 13.97
N HIS A 4 -32.65 1.08 13.58
CA HIS A 4 -33.79 0.36 12.98
C HIS A 4 -34.93 0.08 13.96
N GLY A 5 -34.70 0.26 15.27
CA GLY A 5 -35.72 0.07 16.31
C GLY A 5 -36.48 1.34 16.69
N VAL A 6 -36.17 2.50 16.10
CA VAL A 6 -36.78 3.78 16.43
C VAL A 6 -37.56 4.29 15.20
N PRO A 7 -38.90 4.19 15.17
CA PRO A 7 -39.73 4.52 14.01
C PRO A 7 -39.57 5.97 13.51
N GLU A 8 -39.18 6.88 14.41
CA GLU A 8 -38.94 8.31 14.13
C GLU A 8 -37.65 8.54 13.33
N LEU A 9 -36.74 7.57 13.31
CA LEU A 9 -35.46 7.65 12.63
C LEU A 9 -35.48 6.85 11.32
N PHE A 10 -36.18 7.38 10.32
CA PHE A 10 -36.25 6.79 8.98
C PHE A 10 -35.09 7.26 8.09
N GLY A 11 -34.49 6.35 7.30
CA GLY A 11 -33.48 6.70 6.28
C GLY A 11 -32.04 6.89 6.78
N LEU A 12 -31.71 6.50 8.02
CA LEU A 12 -30.33 6.50 8.50
C LEU A 12 -29.51 5.35 7.89
N PHE A 13 -28.58 5.68 7.00
CA PHE A 13 -27.54 4.78 6.51
C PHE A 13 -26.16 5.35 6.82
N THR A 14 -25.14 4.50 6.84
CA THR A 14 -23.75 4.92 6.90
C THR A 14 -23.06 4.57 5.59
N SER A 15 -22.20 5.46 5.09
CA SER A 15 -21.27 5.15 4.01
C SER A 15 -20.08 4.29 4.49
N TYR A 16 -20.01 4.00 5.79
CA TYR A 16 -18.92 3.24 6.39
C TYR A 16 -18.91 1.79 5.89
N THR A 17 -17.86 1.44 5.16
CA THR A 17 -17.65 0.09 4.62
C THR A 17 -16.53 -0.58 5.41
N VAL A 18 -16.85 -1.70 6.08
CA VAL A 18 -15.91 -2.41 6.97
C VAL A 18 -15.17 -3.54 6.24
N ASN A 19 -15.75 -4.07 5.17
CA ASN A 19 -15.29 -5.29 4.49
C ASN A 19 -14.56 -4.97 3.17
N VAL A 20 -13.60 -4.07 3.20
CA VAL A 20 -12.69 -3.86 2.06
C VAL A 20 -11.65 -4.99 2.07
N PRO A 21 -11.40 -5.69 0.95
CA PRO A 21 -10.32 -6.67 0.87
C PRO A 21 -8.98 -6.03 1.24
N GLN A 22 -8.26 -6.66 2.17
CA GLN A 22 -6.92 -6.25 2.59
C GLN A 22 -5.97 -7.41 2.40
N VAL A 23 -4.72 -7.10 2.06
CA VAL A 23 -3.64 -8.08 1.98
C VAL A 23 -2.75 -7.89 3.21
N ASP A 24 -2.63 -8.94 4.02
CA ASP A 24 -1.69 -8.97 5.15
C ASP A 24 -0.39 -9.65 4.72
N ALA A 25 0.73 -8.98 4.95
CA ALA A 25 2.06 -9.46 4.59
C ALA A 25 2.82 -9.84 5.87
N ALA A 26 2.79 -11.12 6.23
CA ALA A 26 3.51 -11.65 7.38
C ALA A 26 5.02 -11.80 7.07
N ILE A 27 5.85 -10.97 7.70
CA ILE A 27 7.31 -10.98 7.49
C ILE A 27 7.99 -11.91 8.50
N ASP A 28 8.72 -12.91 7.98
CA ASP A 28 9.60 -13.76 8.78
C ASP A 28 10.94 -13.06 9.06
N ARG A 29 11.06 -12.53 10.27
CA ARG A 29 12.24 -11.76 10.71
C ARG A 29 13.47 -12.64 10.94
N GLU A 30 13.30 -13.89 11.35
CA GLU A 30 14.42 -14.80 11.61
C GLU A 30 15.06 -15.24 10.30
N LYS A 31 14.22 -15.55 9.31
CA LYS A 31 14.68 -15.85 7.95
C LYS A 31 15.37 -14.65 7.30
N ALA A 32 14.81 -13.44 7.42
CA ALA A 32 15.42 -12.23 6.88
C ALA A 32 16.83 -11.98 7.45
N LYS A 33 16.99 -12.07 8.77
CA LYS A 33 18.31 -11.95 9.44
C LYS A 33 19.30 -13.02 8.97
N THR A 34 18.85 -14.25 8.81
CA THR A 34 19.71 -15.36 8.35
C THR A 34 20.23 -15.11 6.92
N HIS A 35 19.46 -14.44 6.08
CA HIS A 35 19.87 -14.02 4.74
C HIS A 35 20.59 -12.67 4.69
N GLY A 36 20.83 -12.03 5.84
CA GLY A 36 21.49 -10.72 5.89
C GLY A 36 20.61 -9.56 5.38
N VAL A 37 19.30 -9.79 5.19
CA VAL A 37 18.36 -8.79 4.69
C VAL A 37 17.87 -7.93 5.85
N ALA A 38 18.06 -6.62 5.76
CA ALA A 38 17.53 -5.70 6.75
C ALA A 38 16.01 -5.62 6.63
N ILE A 39 15.33 -5.59 7.78
CA ILE A 39 13.86 -5.49 7.82
C ILE A 39 13.37 -4.17 7.20
N SER A 40 14.15 -3.09 7.32
CA SER A 40 13.90 -1.81 6.64
C SER A 40 13.75 -2.00 5.14
N ASP A 41 14.64 -2.77 4.53
CA ASP A 41 14.74 -2.90 3.08
C ASP A 41 13.52 -3.66 2.52
N ILE A 42 12.95 -4.57 3.33
CA ILE A 42 11.69 -5.25 3.02
C ILE A 42 10.54 -4.23 2.98
N PHE A 43 10.44 -3.35 3.99
CA PHE A 43 9.38 -2.34 4.05
C PHE A 43 9.52 -1.26 2.96
N ASP A 44 10.75 -0.82 2.67
CA ASP A 44 11.02 0.14 1.59
C ASP A 44 10.63 -0.45 0.23
N THR A 45 10.95 -1.73 -0.01
CA THR A 45 10.56 -2.44 -1.24
C THR A 45 9.04 -2.52 -1.37
N LEU A 46 8.33 -2.87 -0.30
CA LEU A 46 6.85 -2.89 -0.29
C LEU A 46 6.27 -1.51 -0.56
N GLN A 47 6.83 -0.44 0.02
CA GLN A 47 6.37 0.93 -0.17
C GLN A 47 6.53 1.41 -1.62
N VAL A 48 7.67 1.12 -2.26
CA VAL A 48 7.91 1.50 -3.67
C VAL A 48 6.95 0.77 -4.61
N TYR A 49 6.73 -0.53 -4.40
CA TYR A 49 5.91 -1.33 -5.30
C TYR A 49 4.41 -1.10 -5.14
N LEU A 50 3.95 -0.84 -3.92
CA LEU A 50 2.52 -0.70 -3.61
C LEU A 50 2.04 0.76 -3.55
N GLY A 51 2.92 1.69 -3.18
CA GLY A 51 2.54 3.06 -2.81
C GLY A 51 3.04 4.18 -3.72
N SER A 52 3.93 3.88 -4.68
CA SER A 52 4.85 4.86 -5.30
C SER A 52 5.75 5.59 -4.28
N LEU A 53 6.99 5.86 -4.68
CA LEU A 53 7.95 6.60 -3.87
C LEU A 53 8.25 7.94 -4.53
N TYR A 54 8.09 9.02 -3.76
CA TYR A 54 8.63 10.32 -4.16
C TYR A 54 10.15 10.25 -4.19
N ALA A 55 10.74 10.54 -5.34
CA ALA A 55 12.19 10.57 -5.48
C ALA A 55 12.73 11.99 -5.29
N ASN A 56 12.26 12.93 -6.10
CA ASN A 56 12.70 14.32 -6.08
C ASN A 56 11.80 15.23 -6.92
N ASP A 57 12.19 16.50 -7.02
CA ASP A 57 11.61 17.50 -7.91
C ASP A 57 12.56 17.83 -9.06
N PHE A 58 12.02 17.91 -10.29
CA PHE A 58 12.74 18.29 -11.50
C PHE A 58 12.21 19.62 -12.05
N ASN A 59 13.10 20.56 -12.36
CA ASN A 59 12.71 21.83 -12.97
C ASN A 59 12.82 21.76 -14.51
N ARG A 60 11.73 22.11 -15.20
CA ARG A 60 11.72 22.31 -16.65
C ARG A 60 11.01 23.61 -17.00
N PHE A 61 11.73 24.51 -17.69
CA PHE A 61 11.22 25.83 -18.10
C PHE A 61 10.70 26.68 -16.93
N GLY A 62 11.35 26.61 -15.77
CA GLY A 62 10.95 27.37 -14.58
C GLY A 62 9.76 26.77 -13.82
N ARG A 63 9.20 25.64 -14.28
CA ARG A 63 8.18 24.87 -13.54
C ARG A 63 8.81 23.66 -12.86
N THR A 64 8.47 23.47 -11.60
CA THR A 64 8.89 22.30 -10.80
C THR A 64 7.89 21.17 -10.97
N TYR A 65 8.38 19.97 -11.31
CA TYR A 65 7.60 18.76 -11.48
C TYR A 65 8.05 17.71 -10.48
N GLN A 66 7.08 17.04 -9.84
CA GLN A 66 7.35 15.93 -8.95
C GLN A 66 7.77 14.68 -9.74
N VAL A 67 8.85 14.04 -9.32
CA VAL A 67 9.33 12.77 -9.86
C VAL A 67 8.98 11.67 -8.85
N ASN A 68 8.12 10.75 -9.28
CA ASN A 68 7.74 9.57 -8.51
C ASN A 68 8.28 8.32 -9.20
N VAL A 69 8.81 7.39 -8.40
CA VAL A 69 9.22 6.06 -8.83
C VAL A 69 8.10 5.09 -8.45
N GLN A 70 7.68 4.27 -9.41
CA GLN A 70 6.62 3.30 -9.22
C GLN A 70 6.86 2.06 -10.08
N ALA A 71 6.44 0.91 -9.58
CA ALA A 71 6.38 -0.30 -10.39
C ALA A 71 5.37 -0.13 -11.54
N GLU A 72 5.69 -0.68 -12.72
CA GLU A 72 4.73 -0.73 -13.83
C GLU A 72 3.46 -1.48 -13.41
N GLN A 73 2.32 -1.11 -14.00
CA GLN A 73 1.00 -1.57 -13.57
C GLN A 73 0.91 -3.10 -13.46
N GLN A 74 1.49 -3.84 -14.40
CA GLN A 74 1.48 -5.31 -14.44
C GLN A 74 2.11 -5.97 -13.19
N PHE A 75 3.02 -5.30 -12.50
CA PHE A 75 3.71 -5.83 -11.31
C PHE A 75 3.04 -5.45 -9.99
N ARG A 76 1.82 -4.89 -10.04
CA ARG A 76 1.07 -4.39 -8.88
C ARG A 76 -0.45 -4.52 -9.01
N GLN A 77 -0.94 -5.28 -9.98
CA GLN A 77 -2.38 -5.54 -10.12
C GLN A 77 -2.86 -6.61 -9.13
N ASP A 78 -2.07 -7.67 -8.95
CA ASP A 78 -2.46 -8.83 -8.15
C ASP A 78 -1.59 -8.98 -6.90
N SER A 79 -2.17 -9.49 -5.82
CA SER A 79 -1.47 -9.78 -4.56
C SER A 79 -0.28 -10.72 -4.75
N ASP A 80 -0.35 -11.61 -5.73
CA ASP A 80 0.70 -12.59 -6.02
C ASP A 80 2.02 -11.93 -6.46
N GLN A 81 1.97 -10.68 -6.95
CA GLN A 81 3.16 -9.92 -7.32
C GLN A 81 4.00 -9.52 -6.09
N ILE A 82 3.40 -9.43 -4.90
CA ILE A 82 4.10 -9.13 -3.64
C ILE A 82 5.13 -10.22 -3.33
N GLY A 83 4.83 -11.49 -3.64
CA GLY A 83 5.74 -12.60 -3.43
C GLY A 83 6.94 -12.64 -4.38
N GLN A 84 6.92 -11.87 -5.48
CA GLN A 84 7.98 -11.82 -6.49
C GLN A 84 9.01 -10.70 -6.23
N LEU A 85 8.76 -9.87 -5.22
CA LEU A 85 9.63 -8.75 -4.86
C LEU A 85 10.99 -9.26 -4.40
N LYS A 86 12.06 -8.67 -4.93
CA LYS A 86 13.43 -9.02 -4.58
C LYS A 86 14.03 -7.90 -3.74
N VAL A 87 14.47 -8.27 -2.55
CA VAL A 87 15.24 -7.41 -1.64
C VAL A 87 16.70 -7.84 -1.73
N ARG A 88 17.62 -6.87 -1.62
CA ARG A 88 19.06 -7.09 -1.71
C ARG A 88 19.71 -7.07 -0.34
#